data_AF-R5CB78-F1
#
_entry.id   AF-R5CB78-F1
#
_cell.length_a   1.000
_cell.length_b   1.000
_cell.length_c   1.000
_cell.angle_alpha   90.00
_cell.angle_beta   90.00
_cell.angle_gamma   90.00
#
_symmetry.space_group_name_H-M   'P 1'
#
loop_
_entity.id
_entity.type
_entity.pdbx_description
1 polymer ?
#
loop_
_entity_poly.entity_id
_entity_poly.type
_entity_poly.pdbx_seq_one_letter_code
_entity_poly.pdbx_strand_id
1 'polypeptide(L)'
;MMFNIPLPGGTTGHAVGGTLTALLVGPYGACISISVALLLQALLFGDGGILAFGANCFNMAFVMPFVGYAVYLLISGKRKAKDSGAAQTAGTKSAGRELAGAVIGGFAGINAAALAAAIEFGIQPMLFRDAAGNAKYCPYPLSVAIPAMMIGHLTIFGLTEAVYTAAIYLFLQKTAPAALCGDEILMGGSGSKEKASEAGREETAKKSWGIPVLLGALMIGTPLGLLAEGTAWGEWGADEIAATGAGYTPSGMLNGFSFEVLLPDYSLGNAPAVVGYLLSAVIGVAVLMMAFRLIAGFAGKKSKHS
;
A
#
# COMPACT_ATOMS: atom_id res chain seq x y z
N MET A 1 4.34 -2.31 -4.82
CA MET A 1 3.78 -1.20 -5.61
C MET A 1 4.66 -0.82 -6.81
N MET A 2 5.69 -1.59 -7.20
CA MET A 2 6.49 -1.31 -8.40
C MET A 2 5.95 -1.99 -9.68
N PHE A 3 4.74 -2.59 -9.62
CA PHE A 3 4.14 -3.33 -10.73
C PHE A 3 2.83 -2.64 -11.10
N ASN A 4 2.86 -1.61 -11.94
CA ASN A 4 1.73 -0.71 -12.14
C ASN A 4 1.17 -0.85 -13.56
N ILE A 5 -0.03 -1.43 -13.71
CA ILE A 5 -0.69 -1.55 -15.03
C ILE A 5 -1.64 -0.36 -15.21
N PRO A 6 -1.48 0.46 -16.26
CA PRO A 6 -2.37 1.59 -16.55
C PRO A 6 -3.83 1.17 -16.79
N LEU A 7 -4.76 2.01 -16.34
CA LEU A 7 -6.20 1.84 -16.51
C LEU A 7 -6.78 3.06 -17.23
N PRO A 8 -7.02 3.00 -18.55
CA PRO A 8 -7.58 4.12 -19.31
C PRO A 8 -8.88 4.65 -18.70
N GLY A 9 -8.95 5.96 -18.44
CA GLY A 9 -10.05 6.61 -17.73
C GLY A 9 -9.92 6.61 -16.20
N GLY A 10 -8.87 6.00 -15.66
CA GLY A 10 -8.44 5.99 -14.26
C GLY A 10 -6.91 6.13 -14.17
N THR A 11 -6.28 5.56 -13.14
CA THR A 11 -4.82 5.65 -12.94
C THR A 11 -4.10 4.34 -13.27
N THR A 12 -3.54 3.67 -12.27
CA THR A 12 -2.92 2.35 -12.36
C THR A 12 -3.70 1.36 -11.51
N GLY A 13 -3.55 0.08 -11.80
CA GLY A 13 -3.91 -1.00 -10.91
C GLY A 13 -2.69 -1.85 -10.57
N HIS A 14 -2.59 -2.25 -9.31
CA HIS A 14 -1.51 -3.08 -8.82
C HIS A 14 -1.81 -3.70 -7.45
N ALA A 15 -1.02 -4.70 -7.06
CA ALA A 15 -1.04 -5.24 -5.70
C ALA A 15 -0.23 -4.33 -4.75
N VAL A 16 -0.80 -4.05 -3.58
CA VAL A 16 -0.27 -3.12 -2.58
C VAL A 16 0.18 -3.85 -1.32
N GLY A 17 -0.53 -4.89 -0.90
CA GLY A 17 -0.26 -5.60 0.35
C GLY A 17 -0.72 -4.85 1.61
N GLY A 18 -1.63 -3.88 1.48
CA GLY A 18 -2.03 -3.01 2.59
C GLY A 18 -2.77 -3.76 3.70
N THR A 19 -3.69 -4.66 3.32
CA THR A 19 -4.38 -5.53 4.29
C THR A 19 -3.41 -6.48 4.99
N LEU A 20 -2.52 -7.14 4.23
CA LEU A 20 -1.51 -8.03 4.81
C LEU A 20 -0.61 -7.28 5.81
N THR A 21 -0.21 -6.05 5.49
CA THR A 21 0.57 -5.21 6.40
C THR A 21 -0.23 -4.90 7.67
N ALA A 22 -1.53 -4.61 7.57
CA ALA A 22 -2.39 -4.42 8.73
C ALA A 22 -2.50 -5.67 9.61
N LEU A 23 -2.45 -6.87 9.04
CA LEU A 23 -2.43 -8.12 9.80
C LEU A 23 -1.11 -8.32 10.56
N LEU A 24 0.00 -7.76 10.08
CA LEU A 24 1.33 -7.90 10.70
C LEU A 24 1.59 -6.87 11.80
N VAL A 25 1.18 -5.61 11.58
CA VAL A 25 1.54 -4.48 12.47
C VAL A 25 0.34 -3.68 12.97
N GLY A 26 -0.88 -4.15 12.71
CA GLY A 26 -2.13 -3.42 12.98
C GLY A 26 -2.43 -2.33 11.93
N PRO A 27 -3.69 -1.88 11.82
CA PRO A 27 -4.10 -0.93 10.78
C PRO A 27 -3.44 0.45 10.93
N TYR A 28 -3.16 0.90 12.15
CA TYR A 28 -2.43 2.14 12.40
C TYR A 28 -0.95 2.04 12.01
N GLY A 29 -0.30 0.92 12.36
CA GLY A 29 1.07 0.62 11.96
C GLY A 29 1.21 0.51 10.44
N ALA A 30 0.21 -0.09 9.77
CA ALA A 30 0.14 -0.17 8.32
C ALA A 30 -0.05 1.20 7.68
N CYS A 31 -0.92 2.05 8.24
CA CYS A 31 -1.12 3.41 7.75
C CYS A 31 0.17 4.24 7.77
N ILE A 32 0.90 4.20 8.88
CA ILE A 32 2.21 4.87 8.95
C ILE A 32 3.19 4.24 7.96
N SER A 33 3.24 2.91 7.91
CA SER A 33 4.23 2.20 7.09
C SER A 33 4.05 2.46 5.61
N ILE A 34 2.81 2.38 5.12
CA ILE A 34 2.45 2.61 3.72
C ILE A 34 2.60 4.09 3.37
N SER A 35 2.26 5.01 4.29
CA SER A 35 2.49 6.45 4.04
C SER A 35 3.96 6.79 3.86
N VAL A 36 4.86 6.17 4.65
CA VAL A 36 6.31 6.33 4.47
C VAL A 36 6.76 5.74 3.12
N ALA A 37 6.22 4.59 2.72
CA ALA A 37 6.51 4.00 1.42
C ALA A 37 6.06 4.90 0.26
N LEU A 38 4.84 5.43 0.30
CA LEU A 38 4.31 6.34 -0.72
C LEU A 38 5.10 7.65 -0.79
N LEU A 39 5.56 8.18 0.35
CA LEU A 39 6.39 9.38 0.37
C LEU A 39 7.72 9.14 -0.34
N LEU A 40 8.36 8.01 -0.08
CA LEU A 40 9.60 7.64 -0.76
C LEU A 40 9.37 7.34 -2.24
N GLN A 41 8.21 6.78 -2.61
CA GLN A 41 7.84 6.59 -4.02
C GLN A 41 7.76 7.92 -4.77
N ALA A 42 7.03 8.89 -4.22
CA ALA A 42 6.89 10.21 -4.83
C ALA A 42 8.23 10.97 -4.92
N LEU A 43 9.10 10.86 -3.90
CA LEU A 43 10.35 11.64 -3.84
C LEU A 43 11.53 10.98 -4.55
N LEU A 44 11.63 9.66 -4.54
CA LEU A 44 12.78 8.95 -5.12
C LEU A 44 12.51 8.47 -6.54
N PHE A 45 11.28 8.03 -6.80
CA PHE A 45 10.94 7.30 -8.03
C PHE A 45 9.99 8.08 -8.95
N GLY A 46 9.38 9.16 -8.47
CA GLY A 46 8.37 9.89 -9.24
C GLY A 46 7.05 9.12 -9.40
N ASP A 47 6.90 8.00 -8.69
CA ASP A 47 5.68 7.19 -8.68
C ASP A 47 4.70 7.77 -7.66
N GLY A 48 3.69 8.47 -8.19
CA GLY A 48 2.72 9.26 -7.43
C GLY A 48 3.13 10.73 -7.23
N GLY A 49 2.18 11.65 -7.42
CA GLY A 49 2.43 13.08 -7.28
C GLY A 49 2.65 13.53 -5.84
N ILE A 50 3.65 14.39 -5.60
CA ILE A 50 3.94 14.99 -4.29
C ILE A 50 2.73 15.75 -3.73
N LEU A 51 2.02 16.51 -4.58
CA LEU A 51 0.80 17.22 -4.19
C LEU A 51 -0.41 16.30 -4.02
N ALA A 52 -0.39 15.12 -4.65
CA ALA A 52 -1.41 14.08 -4.51
C ALA A 52 -1.13 13.12 -3.35
N PHE A 53 0.01 13.29 -2.63
CA PHE A 53 0.45 12.41 -1.56
C PHE A 53 -0.64 12.16 -0.51
N GLY A 54 -1.38 13.20 -0.11
CA GLY A 54 -2.47 13.07 0.85
C GLY A 54 -3.60 12.15 0.37
N ALA A 55 -4.02 12.29 -0.90
CA ALA A 55 -5.03 11.44 -1.51
C ALA A 55 -4.55 9.99 -1.64
N ASN A 56 -3.30 9.80 -2.08
CA ASN A 56 -2.69 8.48 -2.18
C ASN A 56 -2.60 7.78 -0.81
N CYS A 57 -2.20 8.50 0.23
CA CYS A 57 -2.22 8.02 1.61
C CYS A 57 -3.63 7.67 2.08
N PHE A 58 -4.62 8.53 1.79
CA PHE A 58 -6.01 8.25 2.17
C PHE A 58 -6.50 6.93 1.55
N ASN A 59 -6.26 6.72 0.26
CA ASN A 59 -6.71 5.51 -0.44
C ASN A 59 -5.96 4.26 0.03
N MET A 60 -4.63 4.27 -0.07
CA MET A 60 -3.82 3.05 0.09
C MET A 60 -3.31 2.83 1.52
N ALA A 61 -3.06 3.89 2.28
CA ALA A 61 -2.56 3.77 3.65
C ALA A 61 -3.68 3.77 4.69
N PHE A 62 -4.84 4.38 4.38
CA PHE A 62 -5.98 4.42 5.30
C PHE A 62 -7.14 3.52 4.86
N VAL A 63 -7.79 3.78 3.73
CA VAL A 63 -9.00 3.03 3.31
C VAL A 63 -8.72 1.53 3.18
N MET A 64 -7.72 1.13 2.38
CA MET A 64 -7.43 -0.29 2.16
C MET A 64 -7.09 -1.05 3.45
N PRO A 65 -6.11 -0.62 4.28
CA PRO A 65 -5.71 -1.38 5.45
C PRO A 65 -6.84 -1.48 6.48
N PHE A 66 -7.62 -0.41 6.68
CA PHE A 66 -8.70 -0.42 7.66
C PHE A 66 -9.91 -1.24 7.20
N VAL A 67 -10.33 -1.10 5.94
CA VAL A 67 -11.43 -1.89 5.38
C VAL A 67 -11.06 -3.37 5.35
N GLY A 68 -9.88 -3.70 4.81
CA GLY A 68 -9.42 -5.08 4.72
C GLY A 68 -9.26 -5.73 6.10
N TYR A 69 -8.72 -5.00 7.06
CA TYR A 69 -8.60 -5.48 8.44
C TYR A 69 -9.98 -5.68 9.11
N ALA A 70 -10.94 -4.77 8.90
CA ALA A 70 -12.29 -4.92 9.41
C ALA A 70 -12.97 -6.18 8.84
N VAL A 71 -12.84 -6.42 7.53
CA VAL A 71 -13.35 -7.63 6.87
C VAL A 71 -12.67 -8.89 7.40
N TYR A 72 -11.35 -8.85 7.64
CA TYR A 72 -10.63 -9.95 8.29
C TYR A 72 -11.22 -10.28 9.67
N LEU A 73 -11.44 -9.28 10.53
CA LEU A 73 -12.01 -9.50 11.86
C LEU A 73 -13.42 -10.11 11.79
N LEU A 74 -14.26 -9.63 10.87
CA LEU A 74 -15.62 -10.14 10.67
C LEU A 74 -15.63 -11.62 10.26
N ILE A 75 -14.76 -12.03 9.33
CA ILE A 75 -14.73 -13.40 8.79
C ILE A 75 -14.02 -14.36 9.75
N SER A 76 -12.86 -13.95 10.27
CA SER A 76 -12.08 -14.75 11.22
C SER A 76 -12.82 -14.93 12.55
N GLY A 77 -13.73 -14.02 12.89
CA GLY A 77 -14.45 -14.03 14.16
C GLY A 77 -13.63 -13.49 15.33
N LYS A 78 -12.42 -12.97 15.08
CA LYS A 78 -11.62 -12.27 16.09
C LYS A 78 -12.30 -10.94 16.40
N ARG A 79 -12.74 -10.74 17.65
CA ARG A 79 -13.31 -9.46 18.11
C ARG A 79 -12.27 -8.70 18.91
N LYS A 80 -12.23 -7.36 18.77
CA LYS A 80 -11.52 -6.51 19.73
C LYS A 80 -12.14 -6.73 21.11
N ALA A 81 -11.32 -7.12 22.09
CA ALA A 81 -11.74 -7.15 23.49
C ALA A 81 -12.15 -5.73 23.89
N LYS A 82 -13.41 -5.55 24.28
CA LYS A 82 -13.92 -4.30 24.81
C LYS A 82 -13.67 -4.30 26.32
N ASP A 83 -12.74 -3.47 26.78
CA ASP A 83 -12.55 -2.98 28.16
C ASP A 83 -12.67 -3.94 29.36
N SER A 84 -12.48 -5.25 29.19
CA SER A 84 -12.30 -6.18 30.30
C SER A 84 -11.14 -7.11 30.00
N GLY A 85 -10.11 -7.08 30.85
CA GLY A 85 -8.81 -7.74 30.72
C GLY A 85 -8.83 -9.27 30.78
N ALA A 86 -9.79 -9.91 30.11
CA ALA A 86 -9.77 -11.33 29.81
C ALA A 86 -10.07 -11.49 28.32
N ALA A 87 -9.08 -11.97 27.58
CA ALA A 87 -9.28 -12.48 26.23
C ALA A 87 -10.28 -13.64 26.31
N GLN A 88 -11.56 -13.37 26.07
CA GLN A 88 -12.49 -14.44 25.72
C GLN A 88 -12.28 -14.75 24.24
N THR A 89 -11.37 -15.67 23.98
CA THR A 89 -11.26 -16.47 22.76
C THR A 89 -12.50 -17.35 22.61
N ALA A 90 -13.67 -16.72 22.46
CA ALA A 90 -14.91 -17.39 22.09
C ALA A 90 -15.01 -17.44 20.57
N GLY A 91 -14.19 -18.29 19.95
CA GLY A 91 -14.18 -18.54 18.53
C GLY A 91 -13.07 -19.52 18.20
N THR A 92 -13.45 -20.76 17.89
CA THR A 92 -12.55 -21.84 17.47
C THR A 92 -11.49 -21.33 16.48
N LYS A 93 -10.22 -21.62 16.76
CA LYS A 93 -9.06 -21.39 15.86
C LYS A 93 -9.23 -22.18 14.56
N SER A 94 -10.12 -21.76 13.68
CA SER A 94 -10.23 -22.32 12.35
C SER A 94 -9.22 -21.60 11.47
N ALA A 95 -8.07 -22.22 11.25
CA ALA A 95 -7.03 -21.70 10.34
C ALA A 95 -7.62 -21.33 8.95
N GLY A 96 -8.66 -22.06 8.51
CA GLY A 96 -9.40 -21.76 7.28
C GLY A 96 -10.15 -20.42 7.33
N ARG A 97 -10.76 -20.06 8.46
CA ARG A 97 -11.46 -18.77 8.62
C ARG A 97 -10.49 -17.59 8.67
N GLU A 98 -9.32 -17.77 9.28
CA GLU A 98 -8.30 -16.72 9.30
C GLU A 98 -7.72 -16.47 7.90
N LEU A 99 -7.40 -17.54 7.16
CA LEU A 99 -6.96 -17.42 5.77
C LEU A 99 -8.05 -16.79 4.89
N ALA A 100 -9.30 -17.26 5.00
CA ALA A 100 -10.42 -16.70 4.25
C ALA A 100 -10.61 -15.21 4.58
N GLY A 101 -10.52 -14.83 5.85
CA GLY A 101 -10.59 -13.44 6.28
C GLY A 101 -9.45 -12.60 5.70
N ALA A 102 -8.23 -13.13 5.64
CA ALA A 102 -7.07 -12.42 5.11
C ALA A 102 -7.23 -12.19 3.59
N VAL A 103 -7.63 -13.23 2.86
CA VAL A 103 -7.83 -13.20 1.40
C VAL A 103 -8.99 -12.29 1.00
N ILE A 104 -10.15 -12.48 1.62
CA ILE A 104 -11.35 -11.67 1.33
C ILE A 104 -11.14 -10.22 1.82
N GLY A 105 -10.44 -10.03 2.94
CA GLY A 105 -10.04 -8.71 3.41
C GLY A 105 -9.06 -8.02 2.47
N GLY A 106 -8.09 -8.75 1.90
CA GLY A 106 -7.19 -8.25 0.86
C GLY A 106 -7.99 -7.73 -0.34
N PHE A 107 -8.85 -8.59 -0.91
CA PHE A 107 -9.72 -8.27 -2.03
C PHE A 107 -10.64 -7.07 -1.76
N ALA A 108 -11.29 -7.03 -0.60
CA ALA A 108 -12.19 -5.94 -0.23
C ALA A 108 -11.45 -4.62 -0.01
N GLY A 109 -10.29 -4.66 0.66
CA GLY A 109 -9.47 -3.49 0.93
C GLY A 109 -8.98 -2.80 -0.35
N ILE A 110 -8.42 -3.56 -1.29
CA ILE A 110 -7.93 -3.01 -2.56
C ILE A 110 -9.05 -2.43 -3.42
N ASN A 111 -10.21 -3.07 -3.47
CA ASN A 111 -11.37 -2.54 -4.19
C ASN A 111 -11.96 -1.29 -3.53
N ALA A 112 -11.95 -1.21 -2.19
CA ALA A 112 -12.39 -0.01 -1.49
C ALA A 112 -11.47 1.19 -1.75
N ALA A 113 -10.15 0.97 -1.74
CA ALA A 113 -9.18 2.02 -2.11
C ALA A 113 -9.32 2.46 -3.57
N ALA A 114 -9.49 1.51 -4.49
CA ALA A 114 -9.71 1.83 -5.91
C ALA A 114 -10.99 2.64 -6.13
N LEU A 115 -12.07 2.31 -5.42
CA LEU A 115 -13.32 3.07 -5.47
C LEU A 115 -13.14 4.49 -4.91
N ALA A 116 -12.43 4.64 -3.79
CA ALA A 116 -12.14 5.95 -3.22
C ALA A 116 -11.36 6.83 -4.21
N ALA A 117 -10.28 6.30 -4.79
CA ALA A 117 -9.52 6.99 -5.83
C ALA A 117 -10.40 7.35 -7.05
N ALA A 118 -11.23 6.43 -7.53
CA ALA A 118 -12.13 6.67 -8.65
C ALA A 118 -13.13 7.81 -8.40
N ILE A 119 -13.64 7.91 -7.17
CA ILE A 119 -14.51 9.00 -6.75
C ILE A 119 -13.73 10.31 -6.73
N GLU A 120 -12.53 10.32 -6.15
CA GLU A 120 -11.66 11.50 -6.09
C GLU A 120 -11.34 12.06 -7.49
N PHE A 121 -11.12 11.19 -8.48
CA PHE A 121 -10.98 11.60 -9.89
C PHE A 121 -12.30 12.08 -10.48
N GLY A 122 -13.37 11.30 -10.30
CA GLY A 122 -14.66 11.55 -10.94
C GLY A 122 -15.38 12.82 -10.47
N ILE A 123 -15.07 13.33 -9.28
CA ILE A 123 -15.61 14.60 -8.77
C ILE A 123 -14.84 15.83 -9.27
N GLN A 124 -13.60 15.69 -9.77
CA GLN A 124 -12.82 16.82 -10.25
C GLN A 124 -13.54 17.66 -11.33
N PRO A 125 -14.13 17.08 -12.39
CA PRO A 125 -14.83 17.86 -13.40
C PRO A 125 -16.15 18.44 -12.87
N MET A 126 -16.64 18.02 -11.71
CA MET A 126 -17.83 18.61 -11.08
C MET A 126 -17.47 19.84 -10.24
N LEU A 127 -16.31 19.80 -9.58
CA LEU A 127 -15.89 20.81 -8.60
C LEU A 127 -14.98 21.88 -9.20
N PHE A 128 -14.15 21.53 -10.18
CA PHE A 128 -13.08 22.39 -10.68
C PHE A 128 -13.19 22.58 -12.19
N ARG A 129 -13.87 23.66 -12.59
CA ARG A 129 -14.05 24.05 -13.99
C ARG A 129 -13.41 25.40 -14.29
N ASP A 130 -12.98 25.59 -15.53
CA ASP A 130 -12.57 26.89 -16.05
C ASP A 130 -13.76 27.72 -16.55
N ALA A 131 -13.48 28.92 -17.07
CA ALA A 131 -14.51 29.83 -17.57
C ALA A 131 -15.27 29.29 -18.81
N ALA A 132 -14.67 28.36 -19.55
CA ALA A 132 -15.30 27.68 -20.69
C ALA A 132 -16.09 26.43 -20.25
N GLY A 133 -16.07 26.07 -18.97
CA GLY A 133 -16.75 24.91 -18.40
C GLY A 133 -15.96 23.61 -18.50
N ASN A 134 -14.70 23.65 -18.97
CA ASN A 134 -13.81 22.49 -19.06
C ASN A 134 -13.22 22.17 -17.68
N ALA A 135 -12.87 20.89 -17.46
CA ALA A 135 -12.27 20.47 -16.20
C ALA A 135 -10.84 21.01 -16.08
N LYS A 136 -10.48 21.47 -14.89
CA LYS A 136 -9.13 22.00 -14.62
C LYS A 136 -8.08 20.93 -14.35
N TYR A 137 -8.49 19.76 -13.86
CA TYR A 137 -7.62 18.65 -13.46
C TYR A 137 -8.07 17.36 -14.17
N CYS A 138 -8.57 16.36 -13.43
CA CYS A 138 -9.14 15.16 -14.06
C CYS A 138 -10.40 15.51 -14.87
N PRO A 139 -10.44 15.20 -16.17
CA PRO A 139 -11.57 15.49 -17.05
C PRO A 139 -12.62 14.38 -17.04
N TYR A 140 -12.30 13.21 -16.49
CA TYR A 140 -13.18 12.05 -16.50
C TYR A 140 -14.23 12.15 -15.39
N PRO A 141 -15.53 12.15 -15.72
CA PRO A 141 -16.59 12.16 -14.70
C PRO A 141 -16.70 10.81 -13.98
N LEU A 142 -17.46 10.77 -12.89
CA LEU A 142 -17.74 9.53 -12.12
C LEU A 142 -18.16 8.34 -13.00
N SER A 143 -18.97 8.57 -14.04
CA SER A 143 -19.44 7.52 -14.94
C SER A 143 -18.33 6.89 -15.81
N VAL A 144 -17.16 7.52 -15.89
CA VAL A 144 -15.97 7.00 -16.59
C VAL A 144 -14.94 6.51 -15.57
N ALA A 145 -14.62 7.33 -14.57
CA ALA A 145 -13.59 7.03 -13.57
C ALA A 145 -13.91 5.78 -12.75
N ILE A 146 -15.17 5.60 -12.31
CA ILE A 146 -15.58 4.44 -11.52
C ILE A 146 -15.46 3.14 -12.34
N PRO A 147 -16.07 3.00 -13.52
CA PRO A 147 -15.87 1.78 -14.32
C PRO A 147 -14.41 1.52 -14.67
N ALA A 148 -13.65 2.55 -15.05
CA ALA A 148 -12.24 2.41 -15.42
C ALA A 148 -11.40 1.80 -14.29
N MET A 149 -11.53 2.32 -13.07
CA MET A 149 -10.82 1.80 -11.91
C MET A 149 -11.39 0.46 -11.44
N MET A 150 -12.71 0.36 -11.29
CA MET A 150 -13.33 -0.79 -10.62
C MET A 150 -13.30 -2.07 -11.46
N ILE A 151 -13.38 -2.00 -12.79
CA ILE A 151 -13.34 -3.21 -13.62
C ILE A 151 -11.99 -3.93 -13.44
N GLY A 152 -10.88 -3.21 -13.56
CA GLY A 152 -9.55 -3.78 -13.36
C GLY A 152 -9.34 -4.31 -11.94
N HIS A 153 -9.80 -3.58 -10.93
CA HIS A 153 -9.61 -3.96 -9.53
C HIS A 153 -10.53 -5.10 -9.07
N LEU A 154 -11.75 -5.21 -9.60
CA LEU A 154 -12.64 -6.33 -9.29
C LEU A 154 -12.22 -7.63 -9.98
N THR A 155 -11.54 -7.53 -11.13
CA THR A 155 -11.18 -8.69 -11.95
C THR A 155 -9.74 -9.13 -11.76
N ILE A 156 -8.77 -8.24 -12.00
CA ILE A 156 -7.34 -8.60 -12.04
C ILE A 156 -6.70 -8.26 -10.70
N PHE A 157 -6.63 -6.99 -10.32
CA PHE A 157 -5.79 -6.57 -9.18
C PHE A 157 -6.35 -7.02 -7.83
N GLY A 158 -7.67 -7.10 -7.68
CA GLY A 158 -8.30 -7.68 -6.50
C GLY A 158 -7.94 -9.15 -6.33
N LEU A 159 -7.98 -9.93 -7.43
CA LEU A 159 -7.55 -11.33 -7.41
C LEU A 159 -6.04 -11.44 -7.18
N THR A 160 -5.23 -10.57 -7.78
CA THR A 160 -3.79 -10.53 -7.52
C THR A 160 -3.49 -10.24 -6.05
N GLU A 161 -4.14 -9.25 -5.43
CA GLU A 161 -4.00 -8.92 -4.01
C GLU A 161 -4.44 -10.09 -3.11
N ALA A 162 -5.53 -10.77 -3.47
CA ALA A 162 -6.03 -11.94 -2.76
C ALA A 162 -5.04 -13.12 -2.80
N VAL A 163 -4.49 -13.43 -3.98
CA VAL A 163 -3.47 -14.48 -4.17
C VAL A 163 -2.16 -14.10 -3.46
N TYR A 164 -1.71 -12.85 -3.62
CA TYR A 164 -0.53 -12.31 -2.95
C TYR A 164 -0.67 -12.42 -1.42
N THR A 165 -1.81 -12.00 -0.89
CA THR A 165 -2.10 -12.08 0.55
C THR A 165 -2.11 -13.53 1.01
N ALA A 166 -2.76 -14.45 0.28
CA ALA A 166 -2.76 -15.87 0.62
C ALA A 166 -1.34 -16.46 0.66
N ALA A 167 -0.55 -16.19 -0.38
CA ALA A 167 0.79 -16.74 -0.53
C ALA A 167 1.72 -16.30 0.61
N ILE A 168 1.77 -15.00 0.90
CA ILE A 168 2.63 -14.50 1.98
C ILE A 168 2.08 -14.88 3.35
N TYR A 169 0.78 -14.80 3.57
CA TYR A 169 0.18 -15.18 4.85
C TYR A 169 0.49 -16.65 5.18
N LEU A 170 0.31 -17.58 4.24
CA LEU A 170 0.65 -18.99 4.41
C LEU A 170 2.16 -19.22 4.58
N PHE A 171 3.00 -18.49 3.85
CA PHE A 171 4.45 -18.56 4.02
C PHE A 171 4.87 -18.12 5.42
N LEU A 172 4.32 -17.02 5.93
CA LEU A 172 4.60 -16.49 7.25
C LEU A 172 4.08 -17.42 8.36
N GLN A 173 2.89 -18.02 8.20
CA GLN A 173 2.41 -19.04 9.14
C GLN A 173 3.39 -20.21 9.29
N LYS A 174 4.08 -20.60 8.22
CA LYS A 174 5.06 -21.69 8.25
C LYS A 174 6.45 -21.27 8.74
N THR A 175 6.91 -20.08 8.36
CA THR A 175 8.33 -19.69 8.52
C THR A 175 8.55 -18.69 9.66
N ALA A 176 7.53 -17.93 10.03
CA ALA A 176 7.60 -16.90 11.06
C ALA A 176 6.22 -16.68 11.74
N PRO A 177 5.61 -17.72 12.36
CA PRO A 177 4.25 -17.63 12.92
C PRO A 177 4.11 -16.54 13.99
N ALA A 178 5.19 -16.22 14.72
CA ALA A 178 5.23 -15.13 15.68
C ALA A 178 4.95 -13.75 15.05
N ALA A 179 5.23 -13.56 13.75
CA ALA A 179 4.93 -12.31 13.03
C ALA A 179 3.43 -12.10 12.78
N LEU A 180 2.63 -13.18 12.77
CA LEU A 180 1.17 -13.13 12.61
C LEU A 180 0.43 -13.17 13.97
N CYS A 181 1.04 -13.79 14.98
CA CYS A 181 0.50 -13.90 16.35
C CYS A 181 0.72 -12.63 17.21
N GLY A 182 1.02 -11.48 16.61
CA GLY A 182 1.20 -10.20 17.32
C GLY A 182 -0.13 -9.64 17.87
N ASP A 183 -0.93 -10.44 18.57
CA ASP A 183 -2.22 -10.09 19.15
C ASP A 183 -2.12 -8.88 20.11
N GLU A 184 -0.95 -8.63 20.71
CA GLU A 184 -0.72 -7.44 21.55
C GLU A 184 -0.65 -6.11 20.76
N ILE A 185 -0.09 -6.11 19.54
CA ILE A 185 -0.07 -4.91 18.67
C ILE A 185 -1.43 -4.74 17.98
N LEU A 186 -2.12 -5.84 17.67
CA LEU A 186 -3.42 -5.88 17.02
C LEU A 186 -4.55 -5.26 17.88
N MET A 187 -4.40 -5.21 19.21
CA MET A 187 -5.47 -4.88 20.17
C MET A 187 -5.27 -3.55 20.92
N GLY A 188 -4.22 -2.78 20.64
CA GLY A 188 -4.00 -1.45 21.25
C GLY A 188 -3.62 -1.49 22.73
N GLY A 189 -2.98 -2.56 23.20
CA GLY A 189 -2.49 -2.66 24.58
C GLY A 189 -1.36 -1.66 24.85
N SER A 190 -1.68 -0.55 25.51
CA SER A 190 -0.67 0.27 26.19
C SER A 190 -0.36 -0.35 27.55
N GLY A 191 0.88 -0.85 27.73
CA GLY A 191 1.38 -1.40 29.00
C GLY A 191 1.31 -2.93 28.99
N SER A 192 2.41 -3.66 28.96
CA SER A 192 3.54 -3.60 29.89
C SER A 192 4.87 -3.78 29.16
N LYS A 193 5.68 -2.72 29.16
CA LYS A 193 6.94 -2.62 28.39
C LYS A 193 8.14 -3.35 28.99
N GLU A 194 8.05 -3.96 30.17
CA GLU A 194 9.26 -4.41 30.87
C GLU A 194 9.09 -5.84 31.40
N LYS A 195 10.09 -6.67 31.12
CA LYS A 195 10.40 -7.98 31.75
C LYS A 195 9.90 -9.27 31.08
N ALA A 196 8.83 -9.30 30.29
CA ALA A 196 8.49 -10.52 29.52
C ALA A 196 9.22 -10.59 28.15
N SER A 197 9.77 -9.47 27.69
CA SER A 197 10.28 -9.28 26.32
C SER A 197 11.73 -9.74 26.11
N GLU A 198 12.57 -9.92 27.13
CA GLU A 198 14.00 -10.18 26.91
C GLU A 198 14.30 -11.68 26.81
N ALA A 199 13.82 -12.50 27.75
CA ALA A 199 14.10 -13.94 27.75
C ALA A 199 13.43 -14.72 26.59
N GLY A 200 12.23 -14.33 26.16
CA GLY A 200 11.52 -14.99 25.05
C GLY A 200 11.91 -14.52 23.64
N ARG A 201 12.47 -13.30 23.51
CA ARG A 201 13.02 -12.79 22.24
C ARG A 201 14.36 -13.43 21.91
N GLU A 202 15.15 -13.79 22.92
CA GLU A 202 16.49 -14.35 22.75
C GLU A 202 16.44 -15.82 22.30
N GLU A 203 15.47 -16.61 22.78
CA GLU A 203 15.34 -18.04 22.42
C GLU A 203 14.70 -18.26 21.03
N THR A 204 13.82 -17.33 20.60
CA THR A 204 13.16 -17.36 19.28
C THR A 204 13.96 -16.60 18.19
N ALA A 205 15.08 -15.98 18.56
CA ALA A 205 16.08 -15.43 17.64
C ALA A 205 16.95 -16.52 17.00
N LYS A 206 16.45 -17.76 16.86
CA LYS A 206 16.93 -18.68 15.82
C LYS A 206 16.67 -18.03 14.47
N LYS A 207 17.69 -17.31 13.98
CA LYS A 207 17.85 -16.67 12.66
C LYS A 207 16.82 -17.17 11.64
N SER A 208 15.61 -16.60 11.63
CA SER A 208 14.55 -17.02 10.72
C SER A 208 14.88 -16.45 9.35
N TRP A 209 15.56 -17.25 8.53
CA TRP A 209 15.92 -16.89 7.16
C TRP A 209 14.70 -16.65 6.26
N GLY A 210 13.49 -17.04 6.69
CA GLY A 210 12.26 -16.90 5.91
C GLY A 210 11.96 -15.47 5.47
N ILE A 211 12.02 -14.49 6.37
CA ILE A 211 11.71 -13.09 6.04
C ILE A 211 12.75 -12.48 5.08
N PRO A 212 14.07 -12.61 5.32
CA PRO A 212 15.08 -12.17 4.35
C PRO A 212 14.96 -12.85 2.99
N VAL A 213 14.66 -14.15 2.95
CA VAL A 213 14.45 -14.89 1.70
C VAL A 213 13.22 -14.38 0.95
N LEU A 214 12.11 -14.15 1.66
CA LEU A 214 10.91 -13.57 1.06
C LEU A 214 11.18 -12.19 0.47
N LEU A 215 11.87 -11.31 1.21
CA LEU A 215 12.26 -9.99 0.71
C LEU A 215 13.15 -10.09 -0.52
N GLY A 216 14.15 -10.99 -0.50
CA GLY A 216 15.01 -11.27 -1.64
C GLY A 216 14.22 -11.73 -2.88
N ALA A 217 13.28 -12.66 -2.69
CA ALA A 217 12.42 -13.16 -3.77
C ALA A 217 11.52 -12.06 -4.36
N LEU A 218 10.92 -11.22 -3.51
CA LEU A 218 10.10 -10.09 -3.95
C LEU A 218 10.93 -9.05 -4.70
N MET A 219 12.16 -8.76 -4.26
CA MET A 219 13.08 -7.87 -4.97
C MET A 219 13.48 -8.43 -6.35
N ILE A 220 13.77 -9.72 -6.45
CA ILE A 220 14.08 -10.37 -7.74
C ILE A 220 12.87 -10.35 -8.68
N GLY A 221 11.65 -10.38 -8.13
CA GLY A 221 10.41 -10.33 -8.88
C GLY A 221 10.02 -8.94 -9.40
N THR A 222 10.68 -7.86 -8.98
CA THR A 222 10.28 -6.49 -9.38
C THR A 222 10.33 -6.21 -10.89
N PRO A 223 11.23 -6.81 -11.71
CA PRO A 223 11.21 -6.61 -13.16
C PRO A 223 9.93 -7.09 -13.85
N LEU A 224 9.07 -7.85 -13.16
CA LEU A 224 7.71 -8.11 -13.66
C LEU A 224 6.96 -6.79 -13.94
N GLY A 225 7.30 -5.68 -13.25
CA GLY A 225 6.75 -4.35 -13.50
C GLY A 225 6.94 -3.86 -14.93
N LEU A 226 7.98 -4.35 -15.62
CA LEU A 226 8.22 -4.01 -17.02
C LEU A 226 7.19 -4.61 -17.98
N LEU A 227 6.41 -5.60 -17.55
CA LEU A 227 5.31 -6.15 -18.35
C LEU A 227 4.08 -5.23 -18.37
N ALA A 228 4.07 -4.21 -17.51
CA ALA A 228 3.00 -3.26 -17.38
C ALA A 228 3.33 -2.01 -18.21
N GLU A 229 3.03 -2.06 -19.51
CA GLU A 229 3.29 -0.94 -20.43
C GLU A 229 2.15 0.09 -20.42
N GLY A 230 2.53 1.38 -20.53
CA GLY A 230 1.66 2.54 -20.67
C GLY A 230 1.76 3.48 -19.46
N THR A 231 1.09 4.63 -19.54
CA THR A 231 1.13 5.68 -18.52
C THR A 231 -0.24 5.82 -17.84
N ALA A 232 -0.30 6.25 -16.57
CA ALA A 232 -1.55 6.44 -15.82
C ALA A 232 -1.94 7.90 -15.55
N TRP A 233 -3.24 8.15 -15.40
CA TRP A 233 -3.73 9.48 -15.04
C TRP A 233 -3.07 9.98 -13.74
N GLY A 234 -2.60 11.23 -13.72
CA GLY A 234 -1.84 11.79 -12.59
C GLY A 234 -0.33 11.53 -12.61
N GLU A 235 0.15 10.70 -13.54
CA GLU A 235 1.57 10.52 -13.90
C GLU A 235 1.86 11.08 -15.31
N TRP A 236 0.82 11.43 -16.07
CA TRP A 236 0.91 12.03 -17.41
C TRP A 236 1.44 13.46 -17.41
N GLY A 237 2.27 13.76 -18.41
CA GLY A 237 2.52 15.13 -18.84
C GLY A 237 1.27 15.78 -19.44
N ALA A 238 1.20 17.11 -19.35
CA ALA A 238 0.08 17.90 -19.88
C ALA A 238 -0.18 17.66 -21.38
N ASP A 239 0.87 17.29 -22.13
CA ASP A 239 0.82 16.99 -23.56
C ASP A 239 0.24 15.60 -23.86
N GLU A 240 0.51 14.60 -23.00
CA GLU A 240 -0.04 13.25 -23.15
C GLU A 240 -1.55 13.21 -22.89
N ILE A 241 -2.03 14.04 -21.96
CA ILE A 241 -3.46 14.18 -21.62
C ILE A 241 -4.27 14.71 -22.82
N ALA A 242 -3.73 15.68 -23.55
CA ALA A 242 -4.39 16.26 -24.72
C ALA A 242 -4.54 15.23 -25.83
N ALA A 243 -3.55 14.35 -26.00
CA ALA A 243 -3.51 13.35 -27.05
C ALA A 243 -4.38 12.11 -26.76
N THR A 244 -4.63 11.77 -25.50
CA THR A 244 -5.14 10.43 -25.13
C THR A 244 -6.58 10.37 -24.58
N GLY A 245 -7.26 11.49 -24.27
CA GLY A 245 -8.68 11.35 -23.92
C GLY A 245 -9.54 12.58 -23.65
N ALA A 246 -9.00 13.77 -23.42
CA ALA A 246 -9.82 14.95 -23.11
C ALA A 246 -10.11 15.84 -24.34
N GLY A 247 -9.27 15.77 -25.38
CA GLY A 247 -9.31 16.70 -26.51
C GLY A 247 -8.83 18.12 -26.18
N TYR A 248 -8.32 18.35 -24.96
CA TYR A 248 -7.69 19.58 -24.50
C TYR A 248 -6.73 19.29 -23.34
N THR A 249 -5.81 20.21 -23.05
CA THR A 249 -4.95 20.16 -21.86
C THR A 249 -5.65 20.85 -20.68
N PRO A 250 -5.89 20.16 -19.54
CA PRO A 250 -6.48 20.78 -18.35
C PRO A 250 -5.64 21.94 -17.84
N SER A 251 -6.25 23.12 -17.75
CA SER A 251 -5.53 24.36 -17.44
C SER A 251 -4.87 24.38 -16.05
N GLY A 252 -5.39 23.60 -15.10
CA GLY A 252 -4.82 23.43 -13.77
C GLY A 252 -3.54 22.61 -13.72
N MET A 253 -3.15 21.97 -14.83
CA MET A 253 -1.91 21.19 -14.95
C MET A 253 -0.79 21.94 -15.67
N LEU A 254 -1.08 23.11 -16.26
CA LEU A 254 -0.10 23.88 -17.03
C LEU A 254 0.93 24.59 -16.13
N ASN A 255 0.53 24.98 -14.92
CA ASN A 255 1.38 25.68 -13.97
C ASN A 255 1.36 24.90 -12.65
N GLY A 256 2.53 24.53 -12.14
CA GLY A 256 2.62 23.69 -10.95
C GLY A 256 4.03 23.57 -10.40
N PHE A 257 4.13 22.81 -9.32
CA PHE A 257 5.40 22.45 -8.71
C PHE A 257 6.03 21.30 -9.49
N SER A 258 7.28 21.47 -9.93
CA SER A 258 8.11 20.42 -10.51
C SER A 258 9.22 20.03 -9.55
N PHE A 259 9.52 18.74 -9.51
CA PHE A 259 10.59 18.18 -8.67
C PHE A 259 11.32 17.11 -9.46
N GLU A 260 12.64 17.24 -9.58
CA GLU A 260 13.48 16.22 -10.21
C GLU A 260 13.73 15.09 -9.21
N VAL A 261 13.25 13.90 -9.56
CA VAL A 261 13.43 12.68 -8.77
C VAL A 261 14.73 11.97 -9.14
N LEU A 262 15.28 11.20 -8.20
CA LEU A 262 16.58 10.56 -8.36
C LEU A 262 16.56 9.39 -9.37
N LEU A 263 15.50 8.59 -9.35
CA LEU A 263 15.33 7.35 -10.11
C LEU A 263 13.94 7.32 -10.78
N PRO A 264 13.66 8.25 -11.72
CA PRO A 264 12.34 8.36 -12.35
C PRO A 264 11.93 7.02 -12.97
N ASP A 265 10.69 6.59 -12.70
CA ASP A 265 10.10 5.36 -13.22
C ASP A 265 10.94 4.11 -12.93
N TYR A 266 11.66 4.13 -11.81
CA TYR A 266 12.58 3.07 -11.38
C TYR A 266 13.75 2.83 -12.36
N SER A 267 14.00 3.78 -13.25
CA SER A 267 15.08 3.76 -14.23
C SER A 267 16.38 4.33 -13.67
N LEU A 268 17.52 3.94 -14.27
CA LEU A 268 18.84 4.32 -13.80
C LEU A 268 19.71 4.78 -14.97
N GLY A 269 19.37 5.95 -15.50
CA GLY A 269 20.00 6.53 -16.69
C GLY A 269 19.96 5.55 -17.87
N ASN A 270 21.13 5.22 -18.41
CA ASN A 270 21.26 4.31 -19.57
C ASN A 270 21.35 2.82 -19.19
N ALA A 271 21.12 2.45 -17.92
CA ALA A 271 21.15 1.05 -17.51
C ALA A 271 19.99 0.26 -18.14
N PRO A 272 20.16 -1.05 -18.40
CA PRO A 272 19.05 -1.90 -18.84
C PRO A 272 17.87 -1.81 -17.87
N ALA A 273 16.63 -1.77 -18.38
CA ALA A 273 15.43 -1.55 -17.58
C ALA A 273 15.30 -2.54 -16.40
N VAL A 274 15.63 -3.83 -16.64
CA VAL A 274 15.67 -4.87 -15.59
C VAL A 274 16.64 -4.52 -14.46
N VAL A 275 17.82 -3.99 -14.80
CA VAL A 275 18.84 -3.58 -13.83
C VAL A 275 18.35 -2.37 -13.03
N GLY A 276 17.71 -1.40 -13.69
CA GLY A 276 17.07 -0.26 -13.04
C GLY A 276 16.06 -0.72 -11.98
N TYR A 277 15.14 -1.60 -12.35
CA TYR A 277 14.10 -2.12 -11.43
C TYR A 277 14.67 -2.88 -10.23
N LEU A 278 15.68 -3.74 -10.45
CA LEU A 278 16.32 -4.49 -9.37
C LEU A 278 17.06 -3.56 -8.41
N LEU A 279 17.83 -2.59 -8.92
CA LEU A 279 18.57 -1.64 -8.08
C LEU A 279 17.62 -0.71 -7.33
N SER A 280 16.59 -0.20 -8.00
CA SER A 280 15.54 0.61 -7.37
C SER A 280 14.84 -0.14 -6.25
N ALA A 281 14.57 -1.44 -6.40
CA ALA A 281 14.00 -2.27 -5.35
C ALA A 281 14.93 -2.38 -4.13
N VAL A 282 16.22 -2.64 -4.36
CA VAL A 282 17.24 -2.73 -3.29
C VAL A 282 17.37 -1.38 -2.56
N ILE A 283 17.46 -0.28 -3.31
CA ILE A 283 17.57 1.07 -2.77
C ILE A 283 16.32 1.42 -1.95
N GLY A 284 15.13 1.18 -2.50
CA GLY A 284 13.86 1.44 -1.82
C GLY A 284 13.74 0.69 -0.50
N VAL A 285 14.06 -0.61 -0.49
CA VAL A 285 14.07 -1.43 0.73
C VAL A 285 15.10 -0.91 1.74
N ALA A 286 16.31 -0.59 1.31
CA ALA A 286 17.36 -0.08 2.19
C ALA A 286 16.98 1.26 2.84
N VAL A 287 16.41 2.19 2.06
CA VAL A 287 15.96 3.50 2.55
C VAL A 287 14.78 3.33 3.51
N LEU A 288 13.81 2.46 3.20
CA LEU A 288 12.70 2.14 4.10
C LEU A 288 13.21 1.59 5.44
N MET A 289 14.13 0.62 5.41
CA MET A 289 14.72 0.06 6.62
C MET A 289 15.44 1.12 7.45
N MET A 290 16.17 2.03 6.80
CA MET A 290 16.85 3.14 7.46
C MET A 290 15.83 4.11 8.10
N ALA A 291 14.78 4.50 7.36
CA ALA A 291 13.73 5.38 7.84
C ALA A 291 13.04 4.81 9.09
N PHE A 292 12.61 3.55 9.06
CA PHE A 292 11.98 2.93 10.24
C PHE A 292 12.94 2.78 11.42
N ARG A 293 14.23 2.48 11.18
CA ARG A 293 15.24 2.46 12.25
C ARG A 293 15.40 3.83 12.90
N LEU A 294 15.41 4.90 12.12
CA LEU A 294 15.48 6.26 12.65
C LEU A 294 14.23 6.60 13.47
N ILE A 295 13.03 6.36 12.92
CA ILE A 295 11.76 6.58 13.62
C ILE A 295 11.73 5.82 14.96
N ALA A 296 12.11 4.54 14.96
CA ALA A 296 12.18 3.73 16.17
C ALA A 296 13.22 4.26 17.18
N GLY A 297 14.38 4.70 16.69
CA GLY A 297 15.43 5.30 17.53
C GLY A 297 14.97 6.58 18.25
N PHE A 298 14.19 7.42 17.59
CA PHE A 298 13.61 8.63 18.19
C PHE A 298 12.48 8.30 19.19
N ALA A 299 11.62 7.33 18.88
CA ALA A 299 10.56 6.88 19.77
C ALA A 299 11.11 6.23 21.06
N GLY A 300 12.19 5.45 20.95
CA GLY A 300 12.85 4.81 22.09
C GLY A 300 13.51 5.79 23.05
N LYS A 301 14.04 6.92 22.55
CA LYS A 301 14.66 7.96 23.41
C LYS A 301 13.64 8.73 24.24
N LYS A 302 12.44 9.03 23.71
CA LYS A 302 11.37 9.70 24.47
C LYS A 302 10.85 8.87 25.64
N SER A 303 10.87 7.54 25.52
CA SER A 303 10.40 6.62 26.57
C SER A 303 11.33 6.51 27.78
N LYS A 304 12.58 7.00 27.70
CA LYS A 304 13.57 6.95 28.80
C LYS A 304 13.65 8.24 29.64
N HIS A 305 12.90 9.27 29.25
CA HIS A 305 12.90 10.58 29.91
C HIS A 305 11.52 11.00 30.45
N SER A 306 10.60 10.06 30.59
CA SER A 306 9.31 10.23 31.24
C SER A 306 9.11 9.15 32.29
#